data_AF-A0A662V9H5-F1
#
_entry.id   AF-A0A662V9H5-F1
#
_cell.length_a   1.000
_cell.length_b   1.000
_cell.length_c   1.000
_cell.angle_alpha   90.00
_cell.angle_beta   90.00
_cell.angle_gamma   90.00
#
_symmetry.space_group_name_H-M   'P 1'
#
loop_
_entity.id
_entity.type
_entity.pdbx_description
1 polymer ?
#
loop_
_entity_poly.entity_id
_entity_poly.type
_entity_poly.pdbx_seq_one_letter_code
_entity_poly.pdbx_strand_id
1 'polypeptide(L)'
;MEVDTVKLLGGIGYILLLIGLVGSFVPYVSMISFIGLILVAIAWIGLGGIVKDTLMKAFGILSLVVCVLSIVIVVVILAVLLPTTMITSVSSIEVTPTAPSGFEAPQVQIENIAGVLGGLMVVGIVALILLILSVVVAVLHIIAHFRAANKTGIGMFKWAGVTHIIAIVIGVIGLVILIASIVSITQIATAGPTFTPEHAIEFLFSRFLPALVVMFISIIVLIVAYILSAISFFNLSKLTTAPPQPTTPPPETPSTTETPPVVQVIKVSHLK
;
A
#
# COMPACT_ATOMS: atom_id res chain seq x y z
N MET A 1 -5.72 -22.95 4.04
CA MET A 1 -6.81 -22.01 4.35
C MET A 1 -7.91 -22.27 3.36
N GLU A 2 -9.15 -22.37 3.83
CA GLU A 2 -10.30 -22.62 2.97
C GLU A 2 -10.71 -21.38 2.20
N VAL A 3 -11.39 -21.57 1.06
CA VAL A 3 -11.87 -20.47 0.20
C VAL A 3 -12.79 -19.53 0.96
N ASP A 4 -13.68 -20.07 1.81
CA ASP A 4 -14.62 -19.25 2.59
C ASP A 4 -13.93 -18.38 3.64
N THR A 5 -12.84 -18.86 4.25
CA THR A 5 -12.01 -18.03 5.13
C THR A 5 -11.38 -16.87 4.36
N VAL A 6 -10.78 -17.15 3.18
CA VAL A 6 -10.14 -16.11 2.35
C VAL A 6 -11.14 -15.06 1.87
N LYS A 7 -12.33 -15.50 1.47
CA LYS A 7 -13.46 -14.64 1.06
C LYS A 7 -13.84 -13.67 2.17
N LEU A 8 -14.09 -14.20 3.37
CA LEU A 8 -14.47 -13.46 4.57
C LEU A 8 -13.39 -12.43 4.92
N LEU A 9 -12.13 -12.89 4.99
CA LEU A 9 -10.99 -12.07 5.41
C LEU A 9 -10.71 -10.94 4.43
N GLY A 10 -10.70 -11.22 3.12
CA GLY A 10 -10.45 -10.20 2.11
C GLY A 10 -11.61 -9.22 1.97
N GLY A 11 -12.85 -9.72 1.92
CA GLY A 11 -14.04 -8.90 1.78
C GLY A 11 -14.22 -7.93 2.96
N ILE A 12 -14.20 -8.44 4.20
CA ILE A 12 -14.27 -7.61 5.40
C ILE A 12 -13.04 -6.72 5.55
N GLY A 13 -11.85 -7.23 5.21
CA GLY A 13 -10.62 -6.45 5.23
C GLY A 13 -10.72 -5.18 4.39
N TYR A 14 -11.17 -5.27 3.14
CA TYR A 14 -11.35 -4.10 2.28
C TYR A 14 -12.47 -3.16 2.76
N ILE A 15 -13.53 -3.68 3.37
CA ILE A 15 -14.57 -2.84 3.99
C ILE A 15 -13.98 -2.02 5.16
N LEU A 16 -13.17 -2.64 6.01
CA LEU A 16 -12.54 -1.94 7.14
C LEU A 16 -11.54 -0.88 6.66
N LEU A 17 -10.80 -1.15 5.58
CA LEU A 17 -9.96 -0.14 4.92
C LEU A 17 -10.79 1.04 4.41
N LEU A 18 -11.96 0.78 3.83
CA LEU A 18 -12.86 1.82 3.33
C LEU A 18 -13.45 2.65 4.47
N ILE A 19 -13.90 2.02 5.56
CA ILE A 19 -14.39 2.70 6.75
C ILE A 19 -13.30 3.59 7.35
N GLY A 20 -12.07 3.07 7.44
CA GLY A 20 -10.95 3.83 7.95
C GLY A 20 -10.54 5.00 7.05
N LEU A 21 -10.59 4.83 5.72
CA LEU A 21 -10.34 5.89 4.75
C LEU A 21 -11.39 7.02 4.86
N VAL A 22 -12.68 6.67 4.86
CA VAL A 22 -13.76 7.67 4.95
C VAL A 22 -13.83 8.29 6.35
N GLY A 23 -13.58 7.50 7.38
CA GLY A 23 -13.55 7.91 8.77
C GLY A 23 -12.26 8.63 9.19
N SER A 24 -11.33 8.90 8.27
CA SER A 24 -10.06 9.57 8.60
C SER A 24 -10.22 10.99 9.17
N PHE A 25 -11.40 11.60 9.01
CA PHE A 25 -11.75 12.89 9.61
C PHE A 25 -12.17 12.79 11.08
N VAL A 26 -12.40 11.58 11.59
CA VAL A 26 -12.78 11.32 12.98
C VAL A 26 -11.59 10.69 13.71
N PRO A 27 -11.13 11.28 14.83
CA PRO A 27 -10.06 10.69 15.63
C PRO A 27 -10.38 9.23 15.99
N TYR A 28 -9.35 8.38 16.00
CA TYR A 28 -9.41 6.94 16.34
C TYR A 28 -10.14 6.02 15.34
N VAL A 29 -11.06 6.51 14.52
CA VAL A 29 -11.72 5.67 13.50
C VAL A 29 -10.72 5.17 12.47
N SER A 30 -9.70 5.98 12.15
CA SER A 30 -8.60 5.58 11.26
C SER A 30 -7.81 4.35 11.74
N MET A 31 -7.83 4.03 13.03
CA MET A 31 -7.16 2.85 13.60
C MET A 31 -7.80 1.54 13.14
N ILE A 32 -9.07 1.55 12.72
CA ILE A 32 -9.74 0.36 12.18
C ILE A 32 -9.10 -0.11 10.87
N SER A 33 -8.45 0.80 10.14
CA SER A 33 -7.72 0.49 8.91
C SER A 33 -6.59 -0.49 9.16
N PHE A 34 -5.96 -0.46 10.34
CA PHE A 34 -4.87 -1.40 10.67
C PHE A 34 -5.37 -2.84 10.70
N ILE A 35 -6.53 -3.07 11.30
CA ILE A 35 -7.18 -4.38 11.31
C ILE A 35 -7.53 -4.77 9.87
N GLY A 36 -8.08 -3.84 9.09
CA GLY A 36 -8.35 -4.04 7.67
C GLY A 36 -7.12 -4.46 6.87
N LEU A 37 -5.98 -3.78 7.04
CA LEU A 37 -4.72 -4.10 6.37
C LEU A 37 -4.24 -5.52 6.67
N ILE A 38 -4.29 -5.92 7.95
CA ILE A 38 -3.89 -7.27 8.38
C ILE A 38 -4.79 -8.33 7.74
N LEU A 39 -6.12 -8.13 7.76
CA LEU A 39 -7.07 -9.07 7.18
C LEU A 39 -6.89 -9.21 5.66
N VAL A 40 -6.73 -8.09 4.95
CA VAL A 40 -6.43 -8.09 3.51
C VAL A 40 -5.13 -8.83 3.25
N ALA A 41 -4.07 -8.55 4.00
CA ALA A 41 -2.78 -9.19 3.81
C ALA A 41 -2.86 -10.72 3.98
N ILE A 42 -3.51 -11.20 5.05
CA ILE A 42 -3.72 -12.64 5.27
C ILE A 42 -4.62 -13.24 4.16
N ALA A 43 -5.62 -12.49 3.68
CA ALA A 43 -6.47 -12.95 2.57
C ALA A 43 -5.66 -13.16 1.29
N TRP A 44 -4.73 -12.26 0.96
CA TRP A 44 -3.85 -12.43 -0.20
C TRP A 44 -2.84 -13.57 -0.03
N ILE A 45 -2.33 -13.80 1.17
CA ILE A 45 -1.51 -14.99 1.48
C ILE A 45 -2.32 -16.26 1.26
N GLY A 46 -3.55 -16.30 1.79
CA GLY A 46 -4.46 -17.45 1.65
C GLY A 46 -4.85 -17.70 0.20
N LEU A 47 -5.22 -16.65 -0.53
CA LEU A 47 -5.58 -16.74 -1.94
C LEU A 47 -4.38 -17.22 -2.77
N GLY A 48 -3.19 -16.66 -2.56
CA GLY A 48 -1.97 -17.10 -3.23
C GLY A 48 -1.61 -18.57 -2.93
N GLY A 49 -1.93 -19.06 -1.73
CA GLY A 49 -1.83 -20.48 -1.40
C GLY A 49 -2.80 -21.36 -2.20
N ILE A 50 -4.06 -20.94 -2.32
CA ILE A 50 -5.11 -21.68 -3.05
C ILE A 50 -4.81 -21.74 -4.54
N VAL A 51 -4.47 -20.61 -5.16
CA VAL A 51 -4.18 -20.54 -6.61
C VAL A 51 -2.74 -20.91 -6.96
N LYS A 52 -1.93 -21.31 -5.97
CA LYS A 52 -0.51 -21.67 -6.09
C LYS A 52 0.32 -20.58 -6.79
N ASP A 53 0.15 -19.34 -6.36
CA ASP A 53 0.84 -18.19 -6.92
C ASP A 53 1.72 -17.46 -5.90
N THR A 54 3.04 -17.57 -6.09
CA THR A 54 4.05 -16.99 -5.20
C THR A 54 4.00 -15.47 -5.15
N LEU A 55 3.63 -14.80 -6.25
CA LEU A 55 3.60 -13.33 -6.31
C LEU A 55 2.47 -12.76 -5.45
N MET A 56 1.30 -13.40 -5.47
CA MET A 56 0.16 -13.03 -4.63
C MET A 56 0.46 -13.27 -3.15
N LYS A 57 1.14 -14.38 -2.85
CA LYS A 57 1.60 -14.69 -1.49
C LYS A 57 2.64 -13.67 -1.01
N ALA A 58 3.60 -13.32 -1.86
CA ALA A 58 4.63 -12.32 -1.57
C ALA A 58 4.02 -10.94 -1.31
N PHE A 59 3.00 -10.53 -2.09
CA PHE A 59 2.26 -9.29 -1.82
C PHE A 59 1.66 -9.30 -0.41
N GLY A 60 0.91 -10.34 -0.03
CA GLY A 60 0.32 -10.42 1.29
C GLY A 60 1.35 -10.45 2.43
N ILE A 61 2.47 -11.16 2.26
CA ILE A 61 3.57 -11.15 3.24
C ILE A 61 4.19 -9.76 3.35
N LEU A 62 4.50 -9.12 2.22
CA LEU A 62 5.08 -7.78 2.19
C LEU A 62 4.15 -6.76 2.85
N SER A 63 2.84 -6.84 2.60
CA SER A 63 1.85 -5.98 3.26
C SER A 63 1.85 -6.14 4.77
N LEU A 64 2.00 -7.36 5.30
CA LEU A 64 2.18 -7.56 6.75
C LEU A 64 3.48 -6.96 7.26
N VAL A 65 4.59 -7.17 6.56
CA VAL A 65 5.90 -6.61 6.94
C VAL A 65 5.84 -5.08 6.99
N VAL A 66 5.22 -4.44 5.98
CA VAL A 66 5.05 -2.98 5.93
C VAL A 66 4.10 -2.50 7.03
N CYS A 67 3.06 -3.26 7.35
CA CYS A 67 2.17 -2.96 8.48
C CYS A 67 2.95 -2.91 9.80
N VAL A 68 3.78 -3.93 10.09
CA VAL A 68 4.61 -3.95 11.31
C VAL A 68 5.64 -2.83 11.30
N LEU A 69 6.31 -2.61 10.16
CA LEU A 69 7.30 -1.54 10.00
C LEU A 69 6.70 -0.15 10.25
N SER A 70 5.45 0.08 9.83
CA SER A 70 4.78 1.36 10.06
C SER A 70 4.60 1.67 11.56
N ILE A 71 4.32 0.66 12.40
CA ILE A 71 4.19 0.81 13.85
C ILE A 71 5.56 1.17 14.46
N VAL A 72 6.61 0.44 14.08
CA VAL A 72 7.98 0.70 14.54
C VAL A 72 8.39 2.13 14.20
N ILE A 73 8.07 2.60 13.01
CA ILE A 73 8.38 3.96 12.57
C ILE A 73 7.62 5.01 13.37
N VAL A 74 6.32 4.81 13.65
CA VAL A 74 5.57 5.74 14.50
C VAL A 74 6.22 5.86 15.88
N VAL A 75 6.67 4.75 16.46
CA VAL A 75 7.40 4.76 17.74
C VAL A 75 8.72 5.51 17.63
N VAL A 76 9.50 5.30 16.56
CA VAL A 76 10.77 6.03 16.32
C VAL A 76 10.52 7.52 16.12
N ILE A 77 9.53 7.89 15.31
CA ILE A 77 9.14 9.28 15.07
C ILE A 77 8.73 9.94 16.40
N LEU A 78 7.91 9.28 17.21
CA LEU A 78 7.53 9.79 18.54
C LEU A 78 8.76 9.93 19.45
N ALA A 79 9.62 8.92 19.52
CA ALA A 79 10.81 8.93 20.37
C ALA A 79 11.85 9.98 19.95
N VAL A 80 11.94 10.31 18.66
CA VAL A 80 12.89 11.29 18.11
C VAL A 80 12.31 12.71 18.13
N LEU A 81 11.02 12.88 17.79
CA LEU A 81 10.40 14.20 17.68
C LEU A 81 9.92 14.76 19.02
N LEU A 82 9.34 13.95 19.93
CA LEU A 82 8.86 14.46 21.23
C LEU A 82 9.94 15.21 22.02
N PRO A 83 11.18 14.69 22.17
CA PRO A 83 12.23 15.41 22.88
C PRO A 83 12.57 16.74 22.20
N THR A 84 12.61 16.78 20.87
CA THR A 84 13.00 17.99 20.13
C THR A 84 11.96 19.11 20.19
N THR A 85 10.67 18.78 20.22
CA THR A 85 9.57 19.77 20.34
C THR A 85 9.33 20.22 21.78
N MET A 86 9.71 19.40 22.77
CA MET A 86 9.63 19.78 24.19
C MET A 86 10.80 20.69 24.60
N ILE A 87 11.96 20.60 23.96
CA ILE A 87 13.07 21.54 24.22
C ILE A 87 12.74 22.95 23.71
N THR A 88 11.91 23.09 22.67
CA THR A 88 11.45 24.41 22.19
C THR A 88 10.37 25.06 23.06
N SER A 89 9.76 24.32 23.99
CA SER A 89 8.71 24.84 24.90
C SER A 89 9.16 25.01 26.35
N VAL A 90 10.42 24.69 26.67
CA VAL A 90 11.03 24.93 28.00
C VAL A 90 12.25 25.85 27.87
N SER A 91 12.04 27.01 27.27
CA SER A 91 12.73 28.22 27.72
C SER A 91 11.73 29.06 28.52
N SER A 92 11.16 28.46 29.57
CA SER A 92 10.54 29.22 30.65
C SER A 92 11.67 29.97 31.33
N ILE A 93 11.72 31.27 31.03
CA ILE A 93 12.45 32.33 31.70
C ILE A 93 12.66 32.01 33.18
N GLU A 94 13.84 31.51 33.54
CA GLU A 94 14.27 31.49 34.94
C GLU A 94 14.78 32.91 35.25
N VAL A 95 13.87 33.80 35.63
CA VAL A 95 14.25 35.11 36.18
C VAL A 95 14.85 34.83 37.56
N THR A 96 16.18 34.72 37.64
CA THR A 96 16.89 34.91 38.89
C THR A 96 17.03 36.42 39.09
N PRO A 97 16.34 37.05 40.06
CA PRO A 97 16.45 38.49 40.24
C PRO A 97 17.76 38.81 40.96
N THR A 98 18.80 39.18 40.22
CA THR A 98 19.95 39.85 40.82
C THR A 98 20.48 40.96 39.91
N ALA A 99 19.98 42.17 40.20
CA ALA A 99 20.58 43.49 40.01
C ALA A 99 20.77 44.07 38.58
N PRO A 100 20.74 45.42 38.46
CA PRO A 100 20.40 46.12 37.23
C PRO A 100 21.63 46.72 36.54
N SER A 101 21.99 46.22 35.36
CA SER A 101 22.85 46.96 34.42
C SER A 101 22.89 46.25 33.07
N GLY A 102 22.49 46.97 32.01
CA GLY A 102 22.67 46.55 30.63
C GLY A 102 21.44 45.87 30.04
N PHE A 103 20.85 46.51 29.03
CA PHE A 103 19.97 45.84 28.08
C PHE A 103 20.82 44.85 27.29
N GLU A 104 21.06 43.65 27.83
CA GLU A 104 21.49 42.52 27.01
C GLU A 104 20.25 41.99 26.29
N ALA A 105 20.23 42.13 24.96
CA ALA A 105 19.19 41.56 24.12
C ALA A 105 19.08 40.05 24.40
N PRO A 106 17.86 39.48 24.51
CA PRO A 106 17.70 38.05 24.75
C PRO A 106 18.47 37.25 23.70
N GLN A 107 19.61 36.70 24.10
CA GLN A 107 20.36 35.77 23.27
C GLN A 107 19.57 34.46 23.32
N VAL A 108 18.81 34.17 22.27
CA VAL A 108 18.22 32.84 22.08
C VAL A 108 19.39 31.89 21.87
N GLN A 109 19.79 31.22 22.92
CA GLN A 109 20.84 30.21 22.89
C GLN A 109 20.26 29.01 22.13
N ILE A 110 20.55 28.92 20.83
CA ILE A 110 20.11 27.79 20.01
C ILE A 110 21.01 26.60 20.33
N GLU A 111 20.81 26.01 21.50
CA GLU A 111 21.73 25.04 22.10
C GLU A 111 21.72 23.67 21.39
N ASN A 112 20.90 23.48 20.35
CA ASN A 112 20.77 22.16 19.73
C ASN A 112 20.39 22.15 18.23
N ILE A 113 20.96 23.07 17.43
CA ILE A 113 20.79 23.05 15.96
C ILE A 113 21.15 21.68 15.38
N ALA A 114 22.25 21.07 15.87
CA ALA A 114 22.71 19.76 15.42
C ALA A 114 21.69 18.65 15.72
N GLY A 115 21.03 18.67 16.88
CA GLY A 115 19.98 17.71 17.22
C GLY A 115 18.72 17.85 16.37
N VAL A 116 18.29 19.09 16.10
CA VAL A 116 17.12 19.37 15.23
C VAL A 116 17.42 18.99 13.78
N LEU A 117 18.59 19.36 13.25
CA LEU A 117 19.00 19.04 11.89
C LEU A 117 19.20 17.52 11.71
N GLY A 118 19.82 16.86 12.70
CA GLY A 118 19.96 15.42 12.75
C GLY A 118 18.61 14.69 12.80
N GLY A 119 17.67 15.19 13.62
CA GLY A 119 16.30 14.68 13.67
C GLY A 119 15.56 14.82 12.34
N LEU A 120 15.63 15.99 11.69
CA LEU A 120 15.03 16.23 10.38
C LEU A 120 15.62 15.30 9.30
N MET A 121 16.94 15.09 9.31
CA MET A 121 17.62 14.18 8.39
C MET A 121 17.14 12.73 8.57
N VAL A 122 17.02 12.25 9.80
CA VAL A 122 16.51 10.89 10.08
C VAL A 122 15.06 10.75 9.62
N VAL A 123 14.19 11.71 9.93
CA VAL A 123 12.79 11.71 9.48
C VAL A 123 12.71 11.73 7.95
N GLY A 124 13.53 12.55 7.29
CA GLY A 124 13.60 12.63 5.83
C GLY A 124 14.02 11.31 5.18
N ILE A 125 15.05 10.65 5.71
CA ILE A 125 15.52 9.34 5.23
C ILE A 125 14.42 8.27 5.41
N VAL A 126 13.78 8.23 6.58
CA VAL A 126 12.70 7.28 6.86
C VAL A 126 11.51 7.52 5.93
N ALA A 127 11.12 8.78 5.72
CA ALA A 127 10.05 9.13 4.79
C ALA A 127 10.38 8.71 3.35
N LEU A 128 11.64 8.87 2.91
CA LEU A 128 12.09 8.42 1.59
C LEU A 128 12.01 6.89 1.44
N ILE A 129 12.47 6.14 2.44
CA ILE A 129 12.39 4.67 2.43
C ILE A 129 10.93 4.22 2.36
N LEU A 130 10.05 4.85 3.14
CA LEU A 130 8.61 4.57 3.11
C LEU A 130 7.98 4.89 1.76
N LEU A 131 8.38 6.00 1.14
CA LEU A 131 7.91 6.35 -0.20
C LEU A 131 8.28 5.25 -1.20
N ILE A 132 9.53 4.79 -1.20
CA ILE A 132 9.99 3.70 -2.09
C ILE A 132 9.20 2.42 -1.82
N LEU A 133 9.06 2.02 -0.54
CA LEU A 133 8.31 0.82 -0.17
C LEU A 133 6.84 0.90 -0.57
N SER A 134 6.19 2.06 -0.41
CA SER A 134 4.79 2.25 -0.78
C SER A 134 4.56 2.08 -2.29
N VAL A 135 5.49 2.55 -3.12
CA VAL A 135 5.46 2.33 -4.58
C VAL A 135 5.56 0.84 -4.90
N VAL A 136 6.49 0.11 -4.27
CA VAL A 136 6.65 -1.34 -4.48
C VAL A 136 5.38 -2.10 -4.10
N VAL A 137 4.78 -1.77 -2.94
CA VAL A 137 3.51 -2.38 -2.49
C VAL A 137 2.38 -2.07 -3.46
N ALA A 138 2.27 -0.82 -3.93
CA ALA A 138 1.24 -0.42 -4.89
C ALA A 138 1.35 -1.20 -6.21
N VAL A 139 2.57 -1.35 -6.75
CA VAL A 139 2.81 -2.13 -7.97
C VAL A 139 2.43 -3.60 -7.77
N LEU A 140 2.87 -4.22 -6.66
CA LEU A 140 2.52 -5.60 -6.36
C LEU A 140 1.02 -5.79 -6.13
N HIS A 141 0.35 -4.83 -5.51
CA HIS A 141 -1.10 -4.83 -5.30
C HIS A 141 -1.87 -4.86 -6.62
N ILE A 142 -1.47 -4.02 -7.58
CA ILE A 142 -2.06 -3.99 -8.92
C ILE A 142 -1.82 -5.33 -9.64
N ILE A 143 -0.58 -5.84 -9.62
CA ILE A 143 -0.22 -7.12 -10.25
C ILE A 143 -1.04 -8.26 -9.63
N ALA A 144 -1.19 -8.27 -8.30
CA ALA A 144 -1.94 -9.28 -7.58
C ALA A 144 -3.41 -9.31 -8.01
N HIS A 145 -4.03 -8.15 -8.28
CA HIS A 145 -5.40 -8.07 -8.82
C HIS A 145 -5.53 -8.69 -10.22
N PHE A 146 -4.67 -8.32 -11.17
CA PHE A 146 -4.74 -8.89 -12.51
C PHE A 146 -4.46 -10.40 -12.52
N ARG A 147 -3.52 -10.83 -11.69
CA ARG A 147 -3.16 -12.24 -11.53
C ARG A 147 -4.30 -13.03 -10.88
N ALA A 148 -4.94 -12.48 -9.84
CA ALA A 148 -6.13 -13.06 -9.24
C ALA A 148 -7.27 -13.17 -10.26
N ALA A 149 -7.50 -12.14 -11.08
CA ALA A 149 -8.52 -12.20 -12.13
C ALA A 149 -8.27 -13.37 -13.11
N ASN A 150 -7.03 -13.52 -13.57
CA ASN A 150 -6.66 -14.59 -14.50
C ASN A 150 -6.73 -15.98 -13.87
N LYS A 151 -6.33 -16.12 -12.59
CA LYS A 151 -6.28 -17.43 -11.90
C LYS A 151 -7.63 -17.88 -11.34
N THR A 152 -8.49 -16.95 -10.96
CA THR A 152 -9.81 -17.26 -10.37
C THR A 152 -10.96 -17.19 -11.37
N GLY A 153 -10.74 -16.61 -12.56
CA GLY A 153 -11.78 -16.36 -13.55
C GLY A 153 -12.77 -15.26 -13.17
N ILE A 154 -12.53 -14.54 -12.06
CA ILE A 154 -13.43 -13.50 -11.57
C ILE A 154 -13.02 -12.15 -12.17
N GLY A 155 -13.80 -11.67 -13.14
CA GLY A 155 -13.53 -10.40 -13.85
C GLY A 155 -13.53 -9.15 -12.95
N MET A 156 -14.18 -9.20 -11.79
CA MET A 156 -14.20 -8.07 -10.83
C MET A 156 -12.79 -7.72 -10.35
N PHE A 157 -11.88 -8.70 -10.18
CA PHE A 157 -10.50 -8.44 -9.79
C PHE A 157 -9.76 -7.59 -10.84
N LYS A 158 -10.06 -7.79 -12.13
CA LYS A 158 -9.48 -7.01 -13.23
C LYS A 158 -9.94 -5.56 -13.15
N TRP A 159 -11.24 -5.34 -12.97
CA TRP A 159 -11.80 -4.00 -12.85
C TRP A 159 -11.28 -3.27 -11.62
N ALA A 160 -11.18 -3.95 -10.47
CA ALA A 160 -10.57 -3.41 -9.27
C ALA A 160 -9.11 -2.97 -9.53
N GLY A 161 -8.29 -3.81 -10.19
CA GLY A 161 -6.91 -3.46 -10.54
C GLY A 161 -6.81 -2.23 -11.46
N VAL A 162 -7.66 -2.14 -12.48
CA VAL A 162 -7.72 -0.97 -13.38
C VAL A 162 -8.11 0.30 -12.63
N THR A 163 -9.12 0.23 -11.76
CA THR A 163 -9.54 1.40 -10.96
C THR A 163 -8.46 1.86 -9.99
N HIS A 164 -7.64 0.96 -9.43
CA HIS A 164 -6.48 1.35 -8.63
C HIS A 164 -5.45 2.10 -9.46
N ILE A 165 -5.18 1.67 -10.70
CA ILE A 165 -4.27 2.39 -11.62
C ILE A 165 -4.80 3.81 -11.86
N ILE A 166 -6.09 3.94 -12.20
CA ILE A 166 -6.70 5.25 -12.46
C ILE A 166 -6.60 6.14 -11.23
N ALA A 167 -6.92 5.62 -10.04
CA ALA A 167 -6.79 6.35 -8.78
C ALA A 167 -5.35 6.82 -8.54
N ILE A 168 -4.35 5.96 -8.74
CA ILE A 168 -2.94 6.30 -8.55
C ILE A 168 -2.51 7.38 -9.54
N VAL A 169 -2.88 7.28 -10.82
CA VAL A 169 -2.51 8.28 -11.83
C VAL A 169 -3.10 9.65 -11.50
N ILE A 170 -4.39 9.71 -11.15
CA ILE A 170 -5.04 10.97 -10.75
C ILE A 170 -4.40 11.51 -9.46
N GLY A 171 -4.12 10.64 -8.49
CA GLY A 171 -3.48 11.01 -7.24
C GLY A 171 -2.07 11.56 -7.43
N VAL A 172 -1.27 10.98 -8.31
CA VAL A 172 0.08 11.49 -8.66
C VAL A 172 -0.03 12.87 -9.32
N ILE A 173 -0.97 13.07 -10.24
CA ILE A 173 -1.20 14.39 -10.86
C ILE A 173 -1.61 15.41 -9.78
N GLY A 174 -2.57 15.06 -8.91
CA GLY A 174 -2.99 15.90 -7.80
C GLY A 174 -1.86 16.26 -6.85
N LEU A 175 -1.00 15.28 -6.52
CA LEU A 175 0.17 15.47 -5.66
C LEU A 175 1.19 16.41 -6.30
N VAL A 176 1.49 16.27 -7.59
CA VAL A 176 2.41 17.17 -8.31
C VAL A 176 1.90 18.60 -8.29
N ILE A 177 0.60 18.81 -8.55
CA ILE A 177 -0.03 20.13 -8.49
C ILE A 177 0.05 20.68 -7.06
N LEU A 178 -0.23 19.86 -6.04
CA LEU A 178 -0.17 20.26 -4.64
C LEU A 178 1.25 20.66 -4.21
N ILE A 179 2.27 19.91 -4.62
CA ILE A 179 3.68 20.25 -4.36
C ILE A 179 4.03 21.57 -5.05
N ALA A 180 3.66 21.76 -6.32
CA ALA A 180 3.90 23.01 -7.03
C ALA A 180 3.23 24.21 -6.35
N SER A 181 2.01 24.02 -5.82
CA SER A 181 1.32 25.02 -5.02
C SER A 181 2.09 25.35 -3.74
N ILE A 182 2.58 24.35 -2.99
CA ILE A 182 3.37 24.60 -1.76
C ILE A 182 4.68 25.33 -2.07
N VAL A 183 5.40 24.93 -3.11
CA VAL A 183 6.65 25.59 -3.54
C VAL A 183 6.40 27.05 -3.92
N SER A 184 5.25 27.35 -4.52
CA SER A 184 4.89 28.73 -4.87
C SER A 184 4.72 29.59 -3.61
N ILE A 185 4.16 29.06 -2.51
CA ILE A 185 4.05 29.78 -1.23
C ILE A 185 5.43 30.10 -0.66
N THR A 186 6.33 29.11 -0.63
CA THR A 186 7.65 29.28 -0.02
C THR A 186 8.46 30.32 -0.79
N GLN A 187 8.35 30.35 -2.13
CA GLN A 187 8.96 31.39 -2.96
C GLN A 187 8.42 32.79 -2.62
N ILE A 188 7.10 32.97 -2.50
CA ILE A 188 6.49 34.27 -2.14
C ILE A 188 6.93 34.70 -0.73
N ALA A 189 6.94 33.78 0.23
CA ALA A 189 7.36 34.06 1.62
C ALA A 189 8.84 34.48 1.72
N THR A 190 9.70 33.97 0.83
CA THR A 190 11.13 34.33 0.78
C THR A 190 11.46 35.55 -0.09
N ALA A 191 10.56 35.97 -0.97
CA ALA A 191 10.80 37.03 -1.97
C ALA A 191 10.50 38.46 -1.47
N GLY A 192 10.01 38.63 -0.24
CA GLY A 192 10.09 39.93 0.45
C GLY A 192 8.92 40.92 0.39
N PRO A 193 7.77 40.73 -0.31
CA PRO A 193 6.58 41.49 0.06
C PRO A 193 5.87 40.76 1.20
N THR A 194 5.41 41.52 2.20
CA THR A 194 4.51 41.02 3.25
C THR A 194 3.35 40.25 2.63
N PHE A 195 3.21 38.98 2.97
CA PHE A 195 2.09 38.13 2.54
C PHE A 195 0.78 38.75 3.04
N THR A 196 0.10 39.53 2.21
CA THR A 196 -1.16 40.18 2.59
C THR A 196 -2.33 39.18 2.46
N PRO A 197 -3.43 39.38 3.20
CA PRO A 197 -4.58 38.47 3.16
C PRO A 197 -5.19 38.24 1.76
N GLU A 198 -5.12 39.24 0.88
CA GLU A 198 -5.56 39.14 -0.51
C GLU A 198 -4.73 38.13 -1.33
N HIS A 199 -3.40 38.10 -1.18
CA HIS A 199 -2.54 37.10 -1.82
C HIS A 199 -2.81 35.69 -1.27
N ALA A 200 -3.14 35.58 0.02
CA ALA A 200 -3.53 34.31 0.63
C ALA A 200 -4.82 33.76 0.00
N ILE A 201 -5.83 34.62 -0.19
CA ILE A 201 -7.11 34.25 -0.81
C ILE A 201 -6.88 33.87 -2.28
N GLU A 202 -6.15 34.67 -3.05
CA GLU A 202 -5.85 34.37 -4.45
C GLU A 202 -5.13 33.01 -4.58
N PHE A 203 -4.13 32.77 -3.74
CA PHE A 203 -3.41 31.50 -3.71
C PHE A 203 -4.34 30.31 -3.38
N LEU A 204 -5.18 30.45 -2.35
CA LEU A 204 -6.11 29.42 -1.92
C LEU A 204 -7.06 29.02 -3.06
N PHE A 205 -7.68 29.99 -3.73
CA PHE A 205 -8.68 29.71 -4.77
C PHE A 205 -8.07 29.33 -6.12
N SER A 206 -6.92 29.90 -6.51
CA SER A 206 -6.33 29.67 -7.83
C SER A 206 -5.40 28.47 -7.91
N ARG A 207 -4.72 28.10 -6.80
CA ARG A 207 -3.68 27.06 -6.79
C ARG A 207 -4.01 25.90 -5.86
N PHE A 208 -4.40 26.20 -4.63
CA PHE A 208 -4.60 25.16 -3.61
C PHE A 208 -5.92 24.41 -3.78
N LEU A 209 -7.03 25.13 -3.97
CA LEU A 209 -8.36 24.54 -4.10
C LEU A 209 -8.48 23.60 -5.31
N PRO A 210 -7.98 23.94 -6.52
CA PRO A 210 -7.99 23.00 -7.64
C PRO A 210 -7.17 21.72 -7.36
N ALA A 211 -6.02 21.85 -6.67
CA ALA A 211 -5.21 20.70 -6.27
C ALA A 211 -5.99 19.78 -5.32
N LEU A 212 -6.67 20.35 -4.33
CA LEU A 212 -7.55 19.61 -3.43
C LEU A 212 -8.69 18.92 -4.18
N VAL A 213 -9.34 19.58 -5.14
CA VAL A 213 -10.41 18.98 -5.93
C VAL A 213 -9.91 17.75 -6.68
N VAL A 214 -8.74 17.82 -7.33
CA VAL A 214 -8.14 16.66 -8.01
C VAL A 214 -7.83 15.54 -7.03
N MET A 215 -7.32 15.87 -5.83
CA MET A 215 -7.08 14.89 -4.77
C MET A 215 -8.38 14.24 -4.27
N PHE A 216 -9.47 15.01 -4.10
CA PHE A 216 -10.78 14.48 -3.74
C PHE A 216 -11.32 13.53 -4.80
N ILE A 217 -11.18 13.87 -6.09
CA ILE A 217 -11.55 12.97 -7.20
C ILE A 217 -10.75 11.67 -7.11
N SER A 218 -9.44 11.75 -6.88
CA SER A 218 -8.59 10.56 -6.69
C SER A 218 -9.08 9.67 -5.54
N ILE A 219 -9.47 10.27 -4.41
CA ILE A 219 -9.98 9.54 -3.24
C ILE A 219 -11.31 8.85 -3.57
N ILE A 220 -12.21 9.52 -4.28
CA ILE A 220 -13.48 8.93 -4.71
C ILE A 220 -13.24 7.72 -5.61
N VAL A 221 -12.32 7.83 -6.58
CA VAL A 221 -11.96 6.69 -7.44
C VAL A 221 -11.31 5.56 -6.64
N LEU A 222 -10.48 5.88 -5.64
CA LEU A 222 -9.89 4.88 -4.75
C LEU A 222 -10.94 4.15 -3.89
N ILE A 223 -11.96 4.86 -3.41
CA ILE A 223 -13.10 4.25 -2.70
C ILE A 223 -13.79 3.21 -3.58
N VAL A 224 -14.10 3.58 -4.84
CA VAL A 224 -14.67 2.63 -5.81
C VAL A 224 -13.75 1.43 -6.01
N ALA A 225 -12.44 1.66 -6.10
CA ALA A 225 -11.46 0.59 -6.26
C ALA A 225 -11.48 -0.40 -5.07
N TYR A 226 -11.57 0.09 -3.83
CA TYR A 226 -11.71 -0.78 -2.64
C TYR A 226 -13.05 -1.52 -2.57
N ILE A 227 -14.15 -0.89 -3.00
CA ILE A 227 -15.45 -1.57 -3.11
C ILE A 227 -15.34 -2.74 -4.10
N LEU A 228 -14.75 -2.51 -5.28
CA LEU A 228 -14.54 -3.56 -6.27
C LEU A 228 -13.64 -4.67 -5.75
N SER A 229 -12.58 -4.34 -5.01
CA SER A 229 -11.74 -5.34 -4.35
C SER A 229 -12.52 -6.18 -3.35
N ALA A 230 -13.35 -5.56 -2.49
CA ALA A 230 -14.20 -6.28 -1.54
C ALA A 230 -15.16 -7.25 -2.26
N ILE A 231 -15.85 -6.76 -3.29
CA ILE A 231 -16.77 -7.57 -4.10
C ILE A 231 -16.03 -8.71 -4.81
N SER A 232 -14.79 -8.48 -5.26
CA SER A 232 -13.96 -9.50 -5.90
C SER A 232 -13.66 -10.65 -4.95
N PHE A 233 -13.31 -10.34 -3.69
CA PHE A 233 -13.12 -11.36 -2.65
C PHE A 233 -14.41 -12.09 -2.32
N PHE A 234 -15.55 -11.39 -2.15
CA PHE A 234 -16.83 -12.04 -1.91
C PHE A 234 -17.27 -12.99 -3.04
N ASN A 235 -16.86 -12.70 -4.27
CA ASN A 235 -17.13 -13.56 -5.43
C ASN A 235 -16.28 -14.84 -5.48
N LEU A 236 -15.32 -15.03 -4.57
CA LEU A 236 -14.53 -16.27 -4.49
C LEU A 236 -15.37 -17.51 -4.21
N SER A 237 -16.60 -17.38 -3.70
CA SER A 237 -17.54 -18.51 -3.55
C SER A 237 -17.79 -19.29 -4.85
N LYS A 238 -17.55 -18.68 -6.01
CA LYS A 238 -17.63 -19.36 -7.31
C LYS A 238 -16.57 -20.46 -7.51
N LEU A 239 -15.48 -20.43 -6.74
CA LEU A 239 -14.44 -21.48 -6.76
C LEU A 239 -14.87 -22.73 -5.99
N THR A 240 -15.75 -22.59 -4.99
CA THR A 240 -16.24 -23.71 -4.17
C THR A 240 -17.34 -24.52 -4.87
N THR A 241 -18.03 -23.92 -5.85
CA THR A 241 -19.16 -24.54 -6.55
C THR A 241 -18.83 -25.11 -7.93
N ALA A 242 -17.57 -25.03 -8.38
CA ALA A 242 -17.15 -25.66 -9.63
C ALA A 242 -17.22 -27.20 -9.45
N PRO A 243 -17.95 -27.94 -10.31
CA PRO A 243 -17.99 -29.40 -10.25
C PRO A 243 -16.57 -29.97 -10.33
N PRO A 244 -16.27 -31.08 -9.64
CA PRO A 244 -15.01 -31.77 -9.84
C PRO A 244 -14.82 -32.03 -11.33
N GLN A 245 -13.69 -31.57 -11.87
CA GLN A 245 -13.30 -31.81 -13.25
C GLN A 245 -13.44 -33.31 -13.53
N PRO A 246 -14.13 -33.73 -14.62
CA PRO A 246 -14.21 -35.14 -14.96
C PRO A 246 -12.78 -35.67 -15.07
N THR A 247 -12.40 -36.58 -14.18
CA THR A 247 -11.21 -37.40 -14.38
C THR A 247 -11.43 -38.11 -15.70
N THR A 248 -10.72 -37.68 -16.76
CA THR A 248 -10.56 -38.51 -17.95
C THR A 248 -10.09 -39.88 -17.46
N PRO A 249 -10.80 -40.97 -17.77
CA PRO A 249 -10.33 -42.31 -17.42
C PRO A 249 -8.90 -42.48 -17.94
N PRO A 250 -8.03 -43.23 -17.24
CA PRO A 250 -6.74 -43.62 -17.78
C PRO A 250 -6.95 -44.20 -19.18
N PRO A 251 -6.05 -43.93 -20.16
CA PRO A 251 -6.13 -44.59 -21.46
C PRO A 251 -6.21 -46.09 -21.23
N GLU A 252 -7.31 -46.74 -21.66
CA GLU A 252 -7.38 -48.19 -21.67
C GLU A 252 -6.24 -48.70 -22.54
N THR A 253 -5.22 -49.26 -21.90
CA THR A 253 -4.17 -50.01 -22.60
C THR A 253 -4.87 -51.15 -23.35
N PRO A 254 -4.74 -51.25 -24.69
CA PRO A 254 -5.27 -52.39 -25.41
C PRO A 254 -4.58 -53.66 -24.90
N SER A 255 -5.36 -54.63 -24.44
CA SER A 255 -4.88 -55.98 -24.12
C SER A 255 -4.37 -56.64 -25.42
N THR A 256 -3.08 -56.50 -25.72
CA THR A 256 -2.40 -57.36 -26.70
C THR A 256 -2.14 -58.72 -26.06
N THR A 257 -3.14 -59.60 -26.10
CA THR A 257 -2.91 -61.05 -26.04
C THR A 257 -2.86 -61.55 -27.48
N GLU A 258 -1.71 -61.41 -28.12
CA GLU A 258 -1.39 -62.21 -29.31
C GLU A 258 -0.09 -62.98 -29.04
N THR A 259 -0.29 -64.25 -28.73
CA THR A 259 0.72 -65.31 -28.70
C THR A 259 1.37 -65.41 -30.08
N PRO A 260 2.70 -65.24 -30.24
CA PRO A 260 3.32 -65.48 -31.53
C PRO A 260 3.38 -67.00 -31.82
N PRO A 261 3.01 -67.46 -33.03
CA PRO A 261 3.23 -68.84 -33.42
C PRO A 261 4.73 -69.07 -33.61
N VAL A 262 5.23 -70.11 -32.95
CA VAL A 262 6.56 -70.69 -33.14
C VAL A 262 6.66 -71.18 -34.59
N VAL A 263 7.35 -70.43 -35.44
CA VAL A 263 7.79 -70.93 -36.74
C VAL A 263 9.25 -71.35 -36.60
N GLN A 264 9.44 -72.66 -36.42
CA GLN A 264 10.73 -73.31 -36.67
C GLN A 264 11.01 -73.24 -38.18
N VAL A 265 12.05 -72.51 -38.60
CA VAL A 265 12.66 -72.72 -39.92
C VAL A 265 14.06 -73.27 -39.73
N ILE A 266 14.22 -74.45 -40.29
CA ILE A 266 15.41 -75.29 -40.30
C ILE A 266 16.48 -74.68 -41.23
N LYS A 267 17.69 -74.56 -40.68
CA LYS A 267 19.04 -74.55 -41.30
C LYS A 267 19.13 -74.95 -42.78
N VAL A 268 19.75 -74.12 -43.63
CA VAL A 268 20.78 -74.57 -44.59
C VAL A 268 21.83 -73.47 -44.83
N SER A 269 23.08 -73.84 -44.60
CA SER A 269 24.31 -73.11 -44.83
C SER A 269 25.03 -73.70 -46.04
N HIS A 270 25.31 -72.93 -47.11
CA HIS A 270 26.37 -73.17 -48.11
C HIS A 270 26.68 -71.81 -48.79
N LEU A 271 27.86 -71.19 -48.60
CA LEU A 271 29.08 -71.39 -49.40
C LEU A 271 28.84 -71.38 -50.92
N LYS A 272 29.04 -70.23 -51.56
CA LYS A 272 30.09 -70.03 -52.58
C LYS A 272 30.31 -68.54 -52.86
#